data_AF-A0A7X4BPT3-F1
#
_entry.id   AF-A0A7X4BPT3-F1
#
_cell.length_a   1.000
_cell.length_b   1.000
_cell.length_c   1.000
_cell.angle_alpha   90.00
_cell.angle_beta   90.00
_cell.angle_gamma   90.00
#
_symmetry.space_group_name_H-M   'P 1'
#
loop_
_entity.id
_entity.type
_entity.pdbx_description
1 polymer ?
#
loop_
_entity_poly.entity_id
_entity_poly.type
_entity_poly.pdbx_seq_one_letter_code
_entity_poly.pdbx_strand_id
1 'polypeptide(L)'
;MKTLTIGFLILVVITGQLNANADLTQNKKITLNLDGASEVLVKGFIAPIEENLSETSFKEWDTLMNLRAATPEKRYPASVFHTFLPDEPVSIGEPWKVEEKGALTLLRQLHPNPSLDMHINVGDSRGLWACLRAYNDKFADIVFRIHAEFKLEDGWFTPSQFAGHLVIDRIEEKVVFFEMYVPDGPINFDVNWKKDKDASYSVVAGGFCQMELRAGIQDPLENVEFTESIPQEAAEHALTLRFYKSQQINWVPSDQVLEMAQTQQKPIHAISIDGPLMDESC
;
A
#
# COMPACT_ATOMS: atom_id res chain seq x y z
N MET A 1 49.95 21.95 -52.24
CA MET A 1 49.26 20.72 -51.78
C MET A 1 48.89 20.92 -50.33
N LYS A 2 47.59 20.94 -50.00
CA LYS A 2 47.07 21.21 -48.65
C LYS A 2 47.30 19.97 -47.78
N THR A 3 48.03 20.15 -46.69
CA THR A 3 48.28 19.17 -45.62
C THR A 3 46.97 18.94 -44.87
N LEU A 4 46.45 17.72 -44.92
CA LEU A 4 45.28 17.30 -44.15
C LEU A 4 45.76 16.82 -42.78
N THR A 5 45.63 17.67 -41.76
CA THR A 5 45.91 17.32 -40.37
C THR A 5 44.72 16.52 -39.83
N ILE A 6 44.86 15.20 -39.75
CA ILE A 6 43.90 14.32 -39.08
C ILE A 6 44.18 14.38 -37.58
N GLY A 7 43.38 15.17 -36.86
CA GLY A 7 43.37 15.18 -35.40
C GLY A 7 42.69 13.91 -34.89
N PHE A 8 43.46 13.02 -34.26
CA PHE A 8 42.91 11.94 -33.45
C PHE A 8 42.27 12.55 -32.20
N LEU A 9 40.93 12.59 -32.18
CA LEU A 9 40.18 12.85 -30.95
C LEU A 9 40.14 11.54 -30.15
N ILE A 10 41.05 11.40 -29.17
CA ILE A 10 40.95 10.34 -28.18
C ILE A 10 39.82 10.74 -27.22
N LEU A 11 38.62 10.21 -27.45
CA LEU A 11 37.55 10.26 -26.47
C LEU A 11 37.86 9.24 -25.38
N VAL A 12 38.44 9.71 -24.28
CA VAL A 12 38.51 8.94 -23.03
C VAL A 12 37.10 8.91 -22.47
N VAL A 13 36.35 7.85 -22.80
CA VAL A 13 35.13 7.52 -22.06
C VAL A 13 35.61 7.00 -20.71
N ILE A 14 35.62 7.88 -19.72
CA ILE A 14 35.68 7.47 -18.32
C ILE A 14 34.40 6.65 -18.13
N THR A 15 34.53 5.32 -18.06
CA THR A 15 33.51 4.44 -17.50
C THR A 15 33.43 4.72 -16.01
N GLY A 16 32.90 5.90 -15.68
CA GLY A 16 32.38 6.17 -14.36
C GLY A 16 31.12 5.34 -14.24
N GLN A 17 31.18 4.27 -13.43
CA GLN A 17 30.03 4.02 -12.57
C GLN A 17 29.67 5.39 -11.99
N LEU A 18 28.43 5.83 -12.18
CA LEU A 18 27.84 6.80 -11.28
C LEU A 18 27.79 6.10 -9.91
N ASN A 19 28.94 5.99 -9.26
CA ASN A 19 29.02 6.11 -7.82
C ASN A 19 28.53 7.54 -7.58
N ALA A 20 27.20 7.69 -7.53
CA ALA A 20 26.63 8.55 -6.51
C ALA A 20 27.45 8.24 -5.26
N ASN A 21 28.02 9.26 -4.64
CA ASN A 21 28.62 9.12 -3.33
C ASN A 21 27.60 8.38 -2.47
N ALA A 22 27.77 7.06 -2.34
CA ALA A 22 27.37 6.32 -1.19
C ALA A 22 28.33 6.84 -0.12
N ASP A 23 28.03 8.05 0.35
CA ASP A 23 28.13 8.26 1.76
C ASP A 23 27.25 7.15 2.32
N LEU A 24 27.91 6.07 2.73
CA LEU A 24 27.31 5.01 3.52
C LEU A 24 26.92 5.70 4.82
N THR A 25 25.82 6.46 4.79
CA THR A 25 24.99 6.65 5.96
C THR A 25 24.83 5.24 6.49
N GLN A 26 25.53 4.93 7.58
CA GLN A 26 25.22 3.73 8.35
C GLN A 26 23.73 3.85 8.60
N ASN A 27 22.93 3.04 7.90
CA ASN A 27 21.49 3.06 8.04
C ASN A 27 21.20 2.80 9.50
N LYS A 28 20.84 3.88 10.20
CA LYS A 28 20.74 3.86 11.65
C LYS A 28 19.49 3.07 11.96
N LYS A 29 19.70 1.87 12.49
CA LYS A 29 18.59 1.01 12.91
C LYS A 29 18.00 1.54 14.21
N ILE A 30 16.67 1.56 14.30
CA ILE A 30 15.95 1.96 15.52
C ILE A 30 15.01 0.86 15.97
N THR A 31 14.81 0.77 17.28
CA THR A 31 13.76 -0.04 17.90
C THR A 31 12.52 0.82 18.08
N LEU A 32 11.36 0.23 17.82
CA LEU A 32 10.04 0.84 17.96
C LEU A 32 9.28 0.07 19.03
N ASN A 33 8.64 0.77 19.96
CA ASN A 33 7.90 0.18 21.07
C ASN A 33 6.55 0.90 21.25
N LEU A 34 5.60 0.20 21.85
CA LEU A 34 4.34 0.76 22.33
C LEU A 34 4.03 0.18 23.73
N ASP A 35 3.52 1.00 24.63
CA ASP A 35 2.90 0.58 25.87
C ASP A 35 1.54 -0.04 25.54
N GLY A 36 1.47 -1.37 25.69
CA GLY A 36 0.27 -2.15 25.38
C GLY A 36 -0.94 -1.85 26.26
N ALA A 37 -0.79 -1.14 27.38
CA ALA A 37 -1.86 -0.85 28.33
C ALA A 37 -2.73 0.36 27.94
N SER A 38 -2.21 1.27 27.11
CA SER A 38 -2.95 2.44 26.65
C SER A 38 -4.12 2.03 25.74
N GLU A 39 -5.22 2.79 25.78
CA GLU A 39 -6.38 2.56 24.91
C GLU A 39 -6.40 3.55 23.74
N VAL A 40 -6.74 3.04 22.56
CA VAL A 40 -6.90 3.81 21.32
C VAL A 40 -8.36 3.71 20.88
N LEU A 41 -9.04 4.84 20.76
CA LEU A 41 -10.39 4.90 20.19
C LEU A 41 -10.28 4.97 18.67
N VAL A 42 -10.72 3.91 17.99
CA VAL A 42 -10.75 3.82 16.53
C VAL A 42 -12.16 4.03 16.04
N LYS A 43 -12.33 4.92 15.08
CA LYS A 43 -13.57 5.18 14.35
C LYS A 43 -13.50 4.48 12.99
N GLY A 44 -14.54 3.78 12.62
CA GLY A 44 -14.66 3.11 11.33
C GLY A 44 -15.80 3.68 10.52
N PHE A 45 -15.55 3.85 9.22
CA PHE A 45 -16.49 4.43 8.27
C PHE A 45 -16.44 3.66 6.95
N ILE A 46 -17.62 3.46 6.36
CA ILE A 46 -17.80 2.97 4.99
C ILE A 46 -18.88 3.85 4.36
N ALA A 47 -18.55 4.53 3.27
CA ALA A 47 -19.51 5.32 2.52
C ALA A 47 -20.48 4.41 1.73
N PRO A 48 -21.71 4.87 1.43
CA PRO A 48 -22.62 4.16 0.55
C PRO A 48 -22.01 3.88 -0.83
N ILE A 49 -22.21 2.67 -1.36
CA ILE A 49 -21.58 2.19 -2.61
C ILE A 49 -22.38 2.57 -3.88
N GLU A 50 -23.65 2.93 -3.72
CA GLU A 50 -24.68 2.95 -4.77
C GLU A 50 -24.39 3.86 -5.98
N GLU A 51 -23.64 4.94 -5.78
CA GLU A 51 -23.35 5.94 -6.82
C GLU A 51 -22.17 5.55 -7.73
N ASN A 52 -21.38 4.55 -7.32
CA ASN A 52 -20.04 4.30 -7.86
C ASN A 52 -19.84 2.89 -8.40
N LEU A 53 -20.92 2.16 -8.68
CA LEU A 53 -20.87 0.84 -9.32
C LEU A 53 -20.76 0.95 -10.84
N SER A 54 -19.90 0.13 -11.44
CA SER A 54 -19.85 0.01 -12.90
C SER A 54 -21.11 -0.63 -13.48
N GLU A 55 -21.77 -1.51 -12.71
CA GLU A 55 -22.93 -2.30 -13.16
C GLU A 55 -24.18 -2.06 -12.31
N THR A 56 -25.22 -1.52 -12.93
CA THR A 56 -26.48 -1.14 -12.24
C THR A 56 -27.25 -2.32 -11.64
N SER A 57 -27.03 -3.54 -12.13
CA SER A 57 -27.68 -4.76 -11.62
C SER A 57 -27.30 -5.09 -10.17
N PHE A 58 -26.16 -4.58 -9.69
CA PHE A 58 -25.69 -4.77 -8.32
C PHE A 58 -26.45 -3.92 -7.30
N LYS A 59 -27.25 -2.95 -7.75
CA LYS A 59 -28.16 -2.19 -6.86
C LYS A 59 -29.25 -3.07 -6.23
N GLU A 60 -29.50 -4.24 -6.82
CA GLU A 60 -30.42 -5.24 -6.25
C GLU A 60 -29.79 -6.03 -5.08
N TRP A 61 -28.47 -5.95 -4.89
CA TRP A 61 -27.77 -6.70 -3.85
C TRP A 61 -27.81 -5.96 -2.51
N ASP A 62 -28.85 -6.26 -1.71
CA ASP A 62 -29.12 -5.61 -0.42
C ASP A 62 -27.91 -5.66 0.55
N THR A 63 -27.21 -6.79 0.64
CA THR A 63 -26.02 -6.92 1.50
C THR A 63 -24.92 -5.93 1.14
N LEU A 64 -24.68 -5.70 -0.15
CA LEU A 64 -23.67 -4.77 -0.64
C LEU A 64 -24.13 -3.31 -0.48
N MET A 65 -25.39 -3.01 -0.84
CA MET A 65 -25.92 -1.64 -0.74
C MET A 65 -26.01 -1.14 0.69
N ASN A 66 -26.21 -2.07 1.63
CA ASN A 66 -26.17 -1.78 3.06
C ASN A 66 -24.80 -2.13 3.65
N LEU A 67 -23.68 -2.11 2.93
CA LEU A 67 -22.38 -2.30 3.57
C LEU A 67 -22.04 -1.06 4.43
N ARG A 68 -21.76 -1.30 5.71
CA ARG A 68 -21.39 -0.28 6.71
C ARG A 68 -20.45 -0.88 7.73
N ALA A 69 -19.65 -0.04 8.38
CA ALA A 69 -18.75 -0.48 9.44
C ALA A 69 -19.53 -1.29 10.49
N ALA A 70 -19.11 -2.53 10.73
CA ALA A 70 -19.72 -3.43 11.70
C ALA A 70 -19.70 -2.85 13.13
N THR A 71 -18.69 -2.06 13.47
CA THR A 71 -18.62 -1.34 14.74
C THR A 71 -18.06 0.06 14.50
N PRO A 72 -18.90 1.10 14.35
CA PRO A 72 -18.45 2.44 13.97
C PRO A 72 -17.42 3.07 14.92
N GLU A 73 -17.47 2.76 16.22
CA GLU A 73 -16.47 3.22 17.17
C GLU A 73 -16.10 2.09 18.14
N LYS A 74 -14.80 1.87 18.35
CA LYS A 74 -14.31 0.83 19.26
C LYS A 74 -12.98 1.23 19.90
N ARG A 75 -12.86 0.93 21.19
CA ARG A 75 -11.61 1.05 21.93
C ARG A 75 -10.81 -0.23 21.80
N TYR A 76 -9.53 -0.08 21.48
CA TYR A 76 -8.57 -1.17 21.42
C TYR A 76 -7.41 -0.90 22.39
N PRO A 77 -6.86 -1.92 23.05
CA PRO A 77 -5.57 -1.77 23.69
C PRO A 77 -4.51 -1.52 22.61
N ALA A 78 -3.53 -0.68 22.91
CA ALA A 78 -2.43 -0.35 22.01
C ALA A 78 -1.63 -1.59 21.58
N SER A 79 -1.72 -2.70 22.34
CA SER A 79 -1.16 -3.99 21.95
C SER A 79 -1.70 -4.55 20.62
N VAL A 80 -2.88 -4.10 20.16
CA VAL A 80 -3.38 -4.46 18.82
C VAL A 80 -2.52 -3.85 17.72
N PHE A 81 -1.93 -2.68 17.96
CA PHE A 81 -1.09 -1.95 16.99
C PHE A 81 0.37 -2.42 17.01
N HIS A 82 0.79 -3.20 18.01
CA HIS A 82 2.10 -3.89 18.00
C HIS A 82 2.32 -4.71 16.74
N THR A 83 1.25 -5.22 16.15
CA THR A 83 1.27 -5.99 14.89
C THR A 83 2.02 -5.26 13.76
N PHE A 84 2.00 -3.92 13.75
CA PHE A 84 2.63 -3.09 12.73
C PHE A 84 4.10 -2.75 13.07
N LEU A 85 4.57 -3.01 14.28
CA LEU A 85 5.94 -2.78 14.69
C LEU A 85 6.81 -4.00 14.33
N PRO A 86 8.08 -3.78 13.94
CA PRO A 86 9.01 -4.87 13.69
C PRO A 86 9.56 -5.43 15.02
N ASP A 87 9.81 -6.74 15.07
CA ASP A 87 10.43 -7.40 16.23
C ASP A 87 11.90 -7.00 16.43
N GLU A 88 12.57 -6.59 15.35
CA GLU A 88 14.00 -6.27 15.31
C GLU A 88 14.21 -4.80 14.91
N PRO A 89 15.38 -4.20 15.23
CA PRO A 89 15.70 -2.86 14.80
C PRO A 89 15.69 -2.71 13.26
N VAL A 90 14.98 -1.68 12.78
CA VAL A 90 14.77 -1.42 11.34
C VAL A 90 15.39 -0.10 10.89
N SER A 91 15.73 -0.06 9.60
CA SER A 91 16.14 1.16 8.90
C SER A 91 14.94 1.84 8.23
N ILE A 92 15.07 3.12 7.89
CA ILE A 92 14.06 3.79 7.06
C ILE A 92 13.92 3.09 5.70
N GLY A 93 12.67 2.92 5.27
CA GLY A 93 12.31 2.30 3.99
C GLY A 93 12.51 0.80 3.92
N GLU A 94 13.11 0.16 4.94
CA GLU A 94 13.28 -1.29 5.02
C GLU A 94 11.91 -1.95 5.28
N PRO A 95 11.35 -2.73 4.34
CA PRO A 95 10.03 -3.34 4.55
C PRO A 95 10.12 -4.61 5.40
N TRP A 96 9.18 -4.78 6.33
CA TRP A 96 8.99 -6.00 7.10
C TRP A 96 7.57 -6.56 6.93
N LYS A 97 7.43 -7.87 7.17
CA LYS A 97 6.13 -8.54 7.16
C LYS A 97 5.40 -8.24 8.47
N VAL A 98 4.12 -7.92 8.36
CA VAL A 98 3.25 -7.61 9.51
C VAL A 98 2.59 -8.89 10.01
N GLU A 99 2.44 -9.00 11.34
CA GLU A 99 1.66 -10.08 11.97
C GLU A 99 0.16 -9.89 11.67
N GLU A 100 -0.59 -10.99 11.56
CA GLU A 100 -1.95 -10.96 11.00
C GLU A 100 -3.02 -10.68 12.04
N LYS A 101 -2.83 -11.12 13.29
CA LYS A 101 -3.86 -11.12 14.33
C LYS A 101 -4.32 -9.71 14.70
N GLY A 102 -3.41 -8.75 14.83
CA GLY A 102 -3.75 -7.36 15.12
C GLY A 102 -4.53 -6.73 13.97
N ALA A 103 -4.05 -6.91 12.73
CA ALA A 103 -4.70 -6.41 11.52
C ALA A 103 -6.13 -6.98 11.35
N LEU A 104 -6.30 -8.29 11.50
CA LEU A 104 -7.63 -8.94 11.48
C LEU A 104 -8.56 -8.41 12.58
N THR A 105 -8.01 -8.05 13.74
CA THR A 105 -8.77 -7.49 14.86
C THR A 105 -9.31 -6.10 14.54
N LEU A 106 -8.56 -5.30 13.79
CA LEU A 106 -8.97 -3.99 13.28
C LEU A 106 -9.95 -4.14 12.11
N LEU A 107 -9.65 -4.97 11.11
CA LEU A 107 -10.53 -5.22 9.95
C LEU A 107 -11.92 -5.71 10.36
N ARG A 108 -12.04 -6.46 11.48
CA ARG A 108 -13.34 -6.87 12.04
C ARG A 108 -14.24 -5.71 12.45
N GLN A 109 -13.69 -4.51 12.65
CA GLN A 109 -14.46 -3.30 12.88
C GLN A 109 -15.22 -2.85 11.62
N LEU A 110 -14.66 -3.10 10.43
CA LEU A 110 -15.29 -2.79 9.15
C LEU A 110 -16.32 -3.86 8.78
N HIS A 111 -15.96 -5.14 8.90
CA HIS A 111 -16.88 -6.25 8.59
C HIS A 111 -16.56 -7.48 9.47
N PRO A 112 -17.55 -8.24 9.98
CA PRO A 112 -17.29 -9.36 10.91
C PRO A 112 -16.44 -10.50 10.33
N ASN A 113 -16.43 -10.67 9.01
CA ASN A 113 -15.75 -11.76 8.30
C ASN A 113 -14.67 -11.26 7.35
N PRO A 114 -13.57 -10.65 7.84
CA PRO A 114 -12.43 -10.34 6.99
C PRO A 114 -11.60 -11.60 6.71
N SER A 115 -10.94 -11.61 5.56
CA SER A 115 -9.93 -12.60 5.18
C SER A 115 -8.68 -11.89 4.66
N LEU A 116 -7.50 -12.39 5.04
CA LEU A 116 -6.22 -11.99 4.43
C LEU A 116 -5.80 -12.98 3.33
N ASP A 117 -6.43 -14.15 3.30
CA ASP A 117 -6.29 -15.13 2.22
C ASP A 117 -7.42 -14.90 1.22
N MET A 118 -7.08 -14.48 -0.01
CA MET A 118 -8.10 -14.18 -1.01
C MET A 118 -8.81 -15.46 -1.47
N HIS A 119 -10.12 -15.38 -1.65
CA HIS A 119 -10.93 -16.50 -2.13
C HIS A 119 -10.58 -16.90 -3.57
N ILE A 120 -10.17 -15.93 -4.38
CA ILE A 120 -9.49 -16.15 -5.67
C ILE A 120 -8.03 -15.78 -5.44
N ASN A 121 -7.17 -16.77 -5.30
CA ASN A 121 -5.74 -16.56 -5.09
C ASN A 121 -4.96 -17.31 -6.17
N VAL A 122 -4.36 -16.55 -7.09
CA VAL A 122 -3.51 -17.09 -8.17
C VAL A 122 -2.02 -16.90 -7.86
N GLY A 123 -1.68 -16.68 -6.58
CA GLY A 123 -0.30 -16.48 -6.09
C GLY A 123 0.05 -15.01 -5.80
N ASP A 124 -0.97 -14.17 -5.65
CA ASP A 124 -0.97 -12.71 -5.51
C ASP A 124 -1.46 -12.22 -4.14
N SER A 125 -2.02 -13.08 -3.29
CA SER A 125 -2.24 -12.75 -1.87
C SER A 125 -0.91 -12.68 -1.12
N ARG A 126 -0.31 -11.49 -1.09
CA ARG A 126 1.01 -11.23 -0.48
C ARG A 126 0.92 -10.75 0.97
N GLY A 127 -0.29 -10.76 1.53
CA GLY A 127 -0.59 -10.46 2.94
C GLY A 127 -0.46 -8.98 3.25
N LEU A 128 0.36 -8.66 4.26
CA LEU A 128 0.52 -7.33 4.80
C LEU A 128 1.98 -7.02 5.12
N TRP A 129 2.39 -5.80 4.77
CA TRP A 129 3.76 -5.31 4.88
C TRP A 129 3.76 -3.89 5.41
N ALA A 130 4.80 -3.54 6.17
CA ALA A 130 5.00 -2.20 6.70
C ALA A 130 6.45 -1.76 6.47
N CYS A 131 6.69 -0.45 6.52
CA CYS A 131 8.02 0.12 6.54
C CYS A 131 8.05 1.41 7.39
N LEU A 132 9.23 1.74 7.90
CA LEU A 132 9.45 2.97 8.66
C LEU A 132 9.69 4.09 7.64
N ARG A 133 8.79 5.08 7.59
CA ARG A 133 8.91 6.22 6.66
C ARG A 133 9.78 7.32 7.23
N ALA A 134 9.62 7.64 8.52
CA ALA A 134 10.31 8.74 9.16
C ALA A 134 10.43 8.57 10.67
N TYR A 135 11.45 9.18 11.29
CA TYR A 135 11.54 9.26 12.74
C TYR A 135 12.36 10.47 13.24
N ASN A 136 12.11 10.88 14.47
CA ASN A 136 13.00 11.69 15.30
C ASN A 136 12.94 11.14 16.75
N ASP A 137 13.53 11.84 17.72
CA ASP A 137 13.55 11.38 19.11
C ASP A 137 12.16 11.16 19.73
N LYS A 138 11.15 11.90 19.26
CA LYS A 138 9.78 11.84 19.80
C LYS A 138 8.84 10.99 18.96
N PHE A 139 8.89 11.06 17.64
CA PHE A 139 7.91 10.43 16.76
C PHE A 139 8.56 9.40 15.83
N ALA A 140 7.82 8.34 15.53
CA ALA A 140 8.08 7.46 14.41
C ALA A 140 6.81 7.31 13.58
N ASP A 141 6.98 7.34 12.26
CA ASP A 141 5.92 7.20 11.28
C ASP A 141 6.12 5.90 10.48
N ILE A 142 5.14 5.01 10.61
CA ILE A 142 5.11 3.69 10.01
C ILE A 142 4.00 3.68 8.96
N VAL A 143 4.34 3.34 7.73
CA VAL A 143 3.35 3.13 6.66
C VAL A 143 3.19 1.65 6.38
N PHE A 144 2.00 1.24 5.96
CA PHE A 144 1.72 -0.17 5.69
C PHE A 144 0.70 -0.37 4.56
N ARG A 145 0.70 -1.58 4.00
CA ARG A 145 -0.27 -2.07 3.02
C ARG A 145 -0.87 -3.39 3.48
N ILE A 146 -2.18 -3.56 3.29
CA ILE A 146 -2.89 -4.79 3.65
C ILE A 146 -3.76 -5.25 2.50
N HIS A 147 -3.50 -6.46 2.02
CA HIS A 147 -4.39 -7.18 1.12
C HIS A 147 -5.44 -7.91 1.97
N ALA A 148 -6.72 -7.52 1.84
CA ALA A 148 -7.82 -8.10 2.59
C ALA A 148 -9.12 -8.09 1.78
N GLU A 149 -10.02 -9.02 2.08
CA GLU A 149 -11.37 -9.10 1.53
C GLU A 149 -12.38 -9.35 2.63
N PHE A 150 -13.66 -9.13 2.33
CA PHE A 150 -14.77 -9.37 3.24
C PHE A 150 -15.73 -10.38 2.64
N LYS A 151 -15.98 -11.46 3.38
CA LYS A 151 -16.98 -12.46 3.02
C LYS A 151 -18.38 -11.96 3.37
N LEU A 152 -19.18 -11.63 2.36
CA LEU A 152 -20.59 -11.29 2.50
C LEU A 152 -21.44 -12.57 2.58
N GLU A 153 -22.74 -12.45 2.89
CA GLU A 153 -23.63 -13.63 2.98
C GLU A 153 -23.66 -14.40 1.64
N ASP A 154 -23.79 -13.66 0.56
CA ASP A 154 -24.07 -14.12 -0.79
C ASP A 154 -22.99 -13.68 -1.79
N GLY A 155 -21.78 -13.41 -1.28
CA GLY A 155 -20.67 -13.04 -2.15
C GLY A 155 -19.41 -12.60 -1.41
N TRP A 156 -18.55 -11.90 -2.15
CA TRP A 156 -17.31 -11.32 -1.65
C TRP A 156 -17.21 -9.86 -2.05
N PHE A 157 -16.62 -9.07 -1.16
CA PHE A 157 -16.22 -7.70 -1.42
C PHE A 157 -14.72 -7.61 -1.19
N THR A 158 -13.99 -7.24 -2.22
CA THR A 158 -12.53 -7.21 -2.23
C THR A 158 -12.09 -5.79 -2.57
N PRO A 159 -11.80 -4.93 -1.57
CA PRO A 159 -11.24 -3.62 -1.84
C PRO A 159 -9.82 -3.75 -2.41
N SER A 160 -9.33 -2.67 -3.03
CA SER A 160 -7.90 -2.51 -3.26
C SER A 160 -7.13 -2.57 -1.94
N GLN A 161 -5.82 -2.77 -2.00
CA GLN A 161 -5.03 -2.92 -0.78
C GLN A 161 -5.16 -1.68 0.08
N PHE A 162 -5.56 -1.88 1.34
CA PHE A 162 -5.61 -0.80 2.31
C PHE A 162 -4.23 -0.17 2.42
N ALA A 163 -4.16 1.15 2.32
CA ALA A 163 -3.02 1.93 2.77
C ALA A 163 -3.24 2.33 4.23
N GLY A 164 -2.15 2.50 4.96
CA GLY A 164 -2.26 3.03 6.31
C GLY A 164 -1.00 3.67 6.83
N HIS A 165 -1.23 4.46 7.88
CA HIS A 165 -0.27 5.28 8.59
C HIS A 165 -0.45 5.04 10.09
N LEU A 166 0.66 4.78 10.79
CA LEU A 166 0.71 4.65 12.23
C LEU A 166 1.81 5.55 12.75
N VAL A 167 1.42 6.58 13.50
CA VAL A 167 2.35 7.48 14.18
C VAL A 167 2.37 7.13 15.66
N ILE A 168 3.57 6.89 16.17
CA ILE A 168 3.80 6.61 17.58
C ILE A 168 4.64 7.70 18.23
N ASP A 169 4.30 8.05 19.47
CA ASP A 169 5.20 8.76 20.37
C ASP A 169 6.16 7.73 20.96
N ARG A 170 7.45 7.87 20.66
CA ARG A 170 8.53 6.97 21.06
C ARG A 170 8.98 7.16 22.51
N ILE A 171 8.63 8.29 23.13
CA ILE A 171 8.96 8.60 24.51
C ILE A 171 7.85 8.09 25.43
N GLU A 172 6.60 8.37 25.05
CA GLU A 172 5.43 7.88 25.78
C GLU A 172 5.03 6.46 25.41
N GLU A 173 5.59 5.92 24.32
CA GLU A 173 5.26 4.62 23.73
C GLU A 173 3.75 4.50 23.42
N LYS A 174 3.15 5.53 22.81
CA LYS A 174 1.70 5.57 22.54
C LYS A 174 1.40 5.77 21.07
N VAL A 175 0.25 5.26 20.65
CA VAL A 175 -0.34 5.61 19.35
C VAL A 175 -0.83 7.05 19.41
N VAL A 176 -0.29 7.90 18.55
CA VAL A 176 -0.69 9.32 18.39
C VAL A 176 -1.75 9.43 17.30
N PHE A 177 -1.50 8.75 16.19
CA PHE A 177 -2.37 8.76 15.02
C PHE A 177 -2.37 7.39 14.37
N PHE A 178 -3.53 6.99 13.89
CA PHE A 178 -3.69 5.78 13.08
C PHE A 178 -4.71 6.06 11.98
N GLU A 179 -4.39 5.63 10.78
CA GLU A 179 -5.29 5.61 9.63
C GLU A 179 -5.06 4.34 8.83
N MET A 180 -6.15 3.72 8.40
CA MET A 180 -6.14 2.60 7.47
C MET A 180 -7.33 2.76 6.55
N TYR A 181 -7.09 2.92 5.26
CA TYR A 181 -8.13 3.29 4.30
C TYR A 181 -7.92 2.59 2.96
N VAL A 182 -9.01 2.43 2.21
CA VAL A 182 -8.96 2.00 0.82
C VAL A 182 -8.54 3.22 -0.03
N PRO A 183 -7.39 3.18 -0.73
CA PRO A 183 -6.93 4.31 -1.53
C PRO A 183 -7.91 4.73 -2.63
N ASP A 184 -7.83 6.00 -3.00
CA ASP A 184 -8.57 6.50 -4.16
C ASP A 184 -8.03 5.89 -5.46
N GLY A 185 -8.94 5.69 -6.41
CA GLY A 185 -8.64 5.14 -7.73
C GLY A 185 -9.86 5.25 -8.64
N PRO A 186 -9.70 5.02 -9.96
CA PRO A 186 -10.83 4.98 -10.89
C PRO A 186 -11.83 3.87 -10.52
N ILE A 187 -11.29 2.74 -10.06
CA ILE A 187 -11.95 1.61 -9.41
C ILE A 187 -11.06 1.29 -8.20
N ASN A 188 -11.65 0.96 -7.05
CA ASN A 188 -10.92 0.60 -5.84
C ASN A 188 -11.55 -0.58 -5.06
N PHE A 189 -12.49 -1.31 -5.67
CA PHE A 189 -12.97 -2.59 -5.18
C PHE A 189 -13.51 -3.45 -6.30
N ASP A 190 -13.47 -4.77 -6.09
CA ASP A 190 -14.19 -5.79 -6.83
C ASP A 190 -15.22 -6.49 -5.95
N VAL A 191 -16.29 -6.97 -6.59
CA VAL A 191 -17.34 -7.74 -5.93
C VAL A 191 -17.72 -8.98 -6.73
N ASN A 192 -17.95 -10.08 -6.01
CA ASN A 192 -18.36 -11.35 -6.56
C ASN A 192 -19.71 -11.76 -5.96
N TRP A 193 -20.79 -11.56 -6.70
CA TRP A 193 -22.15 -11.85 -6.24
C TRP A 193 -22.65 -13.21 -6.70
N LYS A 194 -23.09 -14.05 -5.77
CA LYS A 194 -23.87 -15.26 -6.06
C LYS A 194 -25.36 -14.95 -6.00
N LYS A 195 -25.89 -14.35 -7.09
CA LYS A 195 -27.30 -13.96 -7.21
C LYS A 195 -28.27 -15.12 -6.98
N ASP A 196 -27.89 -16.31 -7.42
CA ASP A 196 -28.55 -17.57 -7.05
C ASP A 196 -27.55 -18.41 -6.25
N LYS A 197 -27.95 -18.86 -5.05
CA LYS A 197 -27.08 -19.63 -4.14
C LYS A 197 -26.65 -20.97 -4.77
N ASP A 198 -27.43 -21.49 -5.72
CA ASP A 198 -27.15 -22.73 -6.44
C ASP A 198 -26.41 -22.51 -7.76
N ALA A 199 -26.16 -21.25 -8.16
CA ALA A 199 -25.40 -20.95 -9.38
C ALA A 199 -23.95 -21.43 -9.27
N SER A 200 -23.44 -21.98 -10.38
CA SER A 200 -22.05 -22.41 -10.50
C SER A 200 -21.08 -21.26 -10.73
N TYR A 201 -21.56 -20.03 -10.88
CA TYR A 201 -20.77 -18.84 -11.18
C TYR A 201 -21.20 -17.65 -10.31
N SER A 202 -20.26 -16.73 -10.10
CA SER A 202 -20.53 -15.42 -9.52
C SER A 202 -20.63 -14.37 -10.63
N VAL A 203 -21.47 -13.36 -10.42
CA VAL A 203 -21.44 -12.13 -11.21
C VAL A 203 -20.37 -11.22 -10.64
N VAL A 204 -19.52 -10.67 -11.50
CA VAL A 204 -18.41 -9.78 -11.16
C VAL A 204 -18.79 -8.34 -11.48
N ALA A 205 -18.41 -7.40 -10.62
CA ALA A 205 -18.38 -5.98 -10.93
C ALA A 205 -17.30 -5.29 -10.10
N GLY A 206 -16.98 -4.06 -10.47
CA GLY A 206 -16.09 -3.19 -9.73
C GLY A 206 -16.74 -1.84 -9.47
N GLY A 207 -16.11 -1.06 -8.62
CA GLY A 207 -16.56 0.29 -8.36
C GLY A 207 -15.61 1.07 -7.48
N PHE A 208 -16.10 2.18 -6.96
CA PHE A 208 -15.38 3.01 -6.02
C PHE A 208 -16.09 3.06 -4.65
N CYS A 209 -15.34 2.90 -3.58
CA CYS A 209 -15.81 2.99 -2.21
C CYS A 209 -14.86 3.88 -1.38
N GLN A 210 -15.42 4.50 -0.34
CA GLN A 210 -14.61 5.09 0.72
C GLN A 210 -14.78 4.23 1.95
N MET A 211 -13.67 3.72 2.47
CA MET A 211 -13.66 2.83 3.62
C MET A 211 -12.41 3.12 4.44
N GLU A 212 -12.59 3.41 5.72
CA GLU A 212 -11.50 3.83 6.60
C GLU A 212 -11.69 3.39 8.06
N LEU A 213 -10.57 3.20 8.74
CA LEU A 213 -10.43 3.21 10.19
C LEU A 213 -9.47 4.33 10.59
N ARG A 214 -9.82 5.12 11.60
CA ARG A 214 -9.04 6.28 12.03
C ARG A 214 -9.02 6.46 13.55
N ALA A 215 -7.88 6.86 14.09
CA ALA A 215 -7.71 7.29 15.48
C ALA A 215 -6.78 8.50 15.58
N GLY A 216 -6.99 9.33 16.61
CA GLY A 216 -6.31 10.62 16.73
C GLY A 216 -7.01 11.74 15.98
N ILE A 217 -6.59 12.98 16.24
CA ILE A 217 -7.16 14.19 15.62
C ILE A 217 -5.98 14.88 14.94
N GLN A 218 -6.08 15.10 13.62
CA GLN A 218 -5.06 15.74 12.77
C GLN A 218 -3.82 14.86 12.53
N ASP A 219 -3.21 15.00 11.35
CA ASP A 219 -1.90 14.41 11.07
C ASP A 219 -0.87 15.11 11.99
N PRO A 220 -0.36 14.45 13.04
CA PRO A 220 0.51 15.07 14.03
C PRO A 220 1.88 15.46 13.46
N LEU A 221 2.14 15.09 12.20
CA LEU A 221 3.43 15.27 11.54
C LEU A 221 3.52 16.59 10.76
N GLU A 222 2.42 17.36 10.67
CA GLU A 222 2.42 18.67 10.04
C GLU A 222 3.41 19.60 10.79
N ASN A 223 4.53 19.94 10.13
CA ASN A 223 5.65 20.72 10.66
C ASN A 223 6.60 19.98 11.65
N VAL A 224 6.59 18.65 11.66
CA VAL A 224 7.60 17.89 12.41
C VAL A 224 8.90 17.80 11.61
N GLU A 225 10.01 18.23 12.22
CA GLU A 225 11.34 17.98 11.68
C GLU A 225 11.79 16.56 12.05
N PHE A 226 12.00 15.74 11.04
CA PHE A 226 12.50 14.37 11.21
C PHE A 226 14.02 14.33 11.21
N THR A 227 14.59 13.46 12.04
CA THR A 227 16.02 13.14 12.01
C THR A 227 16.38 12.46 10.70
N GLU A 228 15.51 11.56 10.25
CA GLU A 228 15.64 10.85 8.98
C GLU A 228 14.24 10.59 8.44
N SER A 229 14.06 10.69 7.13
CA SER A 229 12.77 10.46 6.46
C SER A 229 12.96 10.13 4.99
N ILE A 230 12.05 9.32 4.45
CA ILE A 230 11.84 9.21 3.00
C ILE A 230 10.51 9.86 2.59
N PRO A 231 10.39 10.31 1.32
CA PRO A 231 9.10 10.73 0.75
C PRO A 231 8.06 9.62 0.86
N GLN A 232 6.79 10.02 0.94
CA GLN A 232 5.65 9.09 1.02
C GLN A 232 5.65 8.12 -0.17
N GLU A 233 5.89 8.64 -1.37
CA GLU A 233 5.90 7.88 -2.62
C GLU A 233 7.02 6.83 -2.63
N ALA A 234 8.17 7.14 -2.02
CA ALA A 234 9.28 6.19 -1.90
C ALA A 234 8.94 5.03 -0.96
N ALA A 235 8.22 5.31 0.14
CA ALA A 235 7.78 4.29 1.08
C ALA A 235 6.67 3.41 0.47
N GLU A 236 5.70 4.01 -0.21
CA GLU A 236 4.65 3.31 -0.96
C GLU A 236 5.24 2.42 -2.06
N HIS A 237 6.23 2.91 -2.80
CA HIS A 237 6.93 2.11 -3.80
C HIS A 237 7.67 0.93 -3.16
N ALA A 238 8.36 1.13 -2.04
CA ALA A 238 9.06 0.05 -1.32
C ALA A 238 8.10 -1.05 -0.84
N LEU A 239 6.90 -0.68 -0.40
CA LEU A 239 5.83 -1.63 -0.04
C LEU A 239 5.26 -2.32 -1.27
N THR A 240 4.92 -1.56 -2.32
CA THR A 240 4.35 -2.03 -3.59
C THR A 240 5.19 -3.15 -4.21
N LEU A 241 6.52 -3.06 -4.16
CA LEU A 241 7.44 -4.08 -4.64
C LEU A 241 7.33 -5.45 -3.92
N ARG A 242 6.71 -5.49 -2.73
CA ARG A 242 6.40 -6.74 -2.01
C ARG A 242 5.16 -7.44 -2.55
N PHE A 243 4.27 -6.69 -3.18
CA PHE A 243 3.02 -7.19 -3.74
C PHE A 243 3.18 -7.52 -5.23
N TYR A 244 3.77 -6.61 -6.00
CA TYR A 244 3.77 -6.68 -7.45
C TYR A 244 5.19 -6.74 -8.01
N LYS A 245 5.62 -7.92 -8.46
CA LYS A 245 6.94 -8.07 -9.11
C LYS A 245 7.04 -7.28 -10.42
N SER A 246 5.92 -7.06 -11.10
CA SER A 246 5.84 -6.23 -12.30
C SER A 246 6.30 -4.80 -12.06
N GLN A 247 6.25 -4.30 -10.82
CA GLN A 247 6.71 -2.95 -10.46
C GLN A 247 8.24 -2.82 -10.46
N GLN A 248 8.97 -3.94 -10.59
CA GLN A 248 10.43 -3.92 -10.84
C GLN A 248 10.77 -3.64 -12.32
N ILE A 249 9.78 -3.70 -13.20
CA ILE A 249 9.96 -3.43 -14.62
C ILE A 249 10.02 -1.92 -14.81
N ASN A 250 11.01 -1.46 -15.59
CA ASN A 250 11.06 -0.08 -16.03
C ASN A 250 9.99 0.15 -17.11
N TRP A 251 8.78 0.51 -16.66
CA TRP A 251 7.67 0.85 -17.55
C TRP A 251 7.96 2.20 -18.22
N VAL A 252 7.98 2.20 -19.55
CA VAL A 252 8.26 3.37 -20.37
C VAL A 252 7.02 3.71 -21.18
N PRO A 253 6.56 4.97 -21.18
CA PRO A 253 5.49 5.43 -22.05
C PRO A 253 5.76 5.10 -23.52
N SER A 254 4.70 4.75 -24.25
CA SER A 254 4.82 4.27 -25.64
C SER A 254 5.39 5.32 -26.59
N ASP A 255 5.22 6.61 -26.29
CA ASP A 255 5.76 7.74 -27.05
C ASP A 255 7.28 7.94 -26.84
N GLN A 256 7.83 7.43 -25.74
CA GLN A 256 9.27 7.55 -25.39
C GLN A 256 10.08 6.29 -25.70
N VAL A 257 9.42 5.13 -25.84
CA VAL A 257 10.09 3.83 -25.88
C VAL A 257 11.07 3.69 -27.06
N LEU A 258 10.74 4.21 -28.25
CA LEU A 258 11.59 4.08 -29.43
C LEU A 258 12.87 4.91 -29.32
N GLU A 259 12.76 6.15 -28.85
CA GLU A 259 13.91 7.03 -28.63
C GLU A 259 14.83 6.46 -27.54
N MET A 260 14.25 5.98 -26.43
CA MET A 260 15.02 5.36 -25.35
C MET A 260 15.73 4.08 -25.83
N ALA A 261 15.05 3.21 -26.57
CA ALA A 261 15.63 1.98 -27.10
C ALA A 261 16.83 2.26 -28.02
N GLN A 262 16.71 3.25 -28.91
CA GLN A 262 17.79 3.67 -29.81
C GLN A 262 18.96 4.29 -29.03
N THR A 263 18.67 5.23 -28.13
CA THR A 263 19.68 5.96 -27.34
C THR A 263 20.45 5.05 -26.41
N GLN A 264 19.75 4.13 -25.74
CA GLN A 264 20.37 3.19 -24.79
C GLN A 264 20.92 1.93 -25.47
N GLN A 265 20.70 1.75 -26.78
CA GLN A 265 20.99 0.54 -27.53
C GLN A 265 20.44 -0.73 -26.83
N LYS A 266 19.23 -0.63 -26.27
CA LYS A 266 18.55 -1.74 -25.59
C LYS A 266 17.30 -2.14 -26.36
N PRO A 267 17.03 -3.45 -26.53
CA PRO A 267 15.82 -3.90 -27.19
C PRO A 267 14.59 -3.67 -26.29
N ILE A 268 13.43 -3.53 -26.94
CA ILE A 268 12.13 -3.58 -26.27
C ILE A 268 11.82 -5.05 -25.96
N HIS A 269 11.61 -5.38 -24.68
CA HIS A 269 11.47 -6.77 -24.24
C HIS A 269 10.00 -7.23 -24.17
N ALA A 270 9.09 -6.32 -23.81
CA ALA A 270 7.66 -6.60 -23.68
C ALA A 270 6.86 -5.32 -23.99
N ILE A 271 5.63 -5.51 -24.46
CA ILE A 271 4.64 -4.45 -24.66
C ILE A 271 3.38 -4.89 -23.92
N SER A 272 2.93 -4.08 -22.96
CA SER A 272 1.59 -4.25 -22.39
C SER A 272 0.60 -3.47 -23.25
N ILE A 273 -0.46 -4.13 -23.69
CA ILE A 273 -1.48 -3.55 -24.58
C ILE A 273 -2.84 -3.37 -23.89
N ASP A 274 -2.98 -3.90 -22.67
CA ASP A 274 -4.22 -3.87 -21.90
C ASP A 274 -3.93 -3.96 -20.40
N GLY A 275 -4.85 -3.39 -19.61
CA GLY A 275 -4.85 -3.41 -18.15
C GLY A 275 -4.00 -2.31 -17.46
N PRO A 276 -4.42 -1.86 -16.27
CA PRO A 276 -3.61 -1.01 -15.42
C PRO A 276 -2.33 -1.74 -15.01
N LEU A 277 -1.24 -0.99 -14.88
CA LEU A 277 0.00 -1.52 -14.31
C LEU A 277 0.01 -1.49 -12.78
N MET A 278 -1.03 -0.90 -12.18
CA MET A 278 -1.16 -0.60 -10.76
C MET A 278 -2.40 -1.26 -10.14
N ASP A 279 -2.43 -1.31 -8.81
CA ASP A 279 -3.53 -1.88 -8.01
C ASP A 279 -4.79 -1.03 -8.18
N GLU A 280 -5.71 -1.47 -9.04
CA GLU A 280 -7.07 -0.89 -9.14
C GLU A 280 -8.04 -1.66 -8.26
N SER A 281 -7.99 -2.99 -8.27
CA SER A 281 -8.73 -3.85 -7.36
C SER A 281 -8.01 -5.20 -7.29
N CYS A 282 -8.22 -5.90 -6.18
CA CYS A 282 -7.45 -7.08 -5.79
C CYS A 282 -8.13 -8.40 -6.21
#